data_AF-A0A6N2N722-F1
#
_entry.id   AF-A0A6N2N722-F1
#
_cell.length_a   1.000
_cell.length_b   1.000
_cell.length_c   1.000
_cell.angle_alpha   90.00
_cell.angle_beta   90.00
_cell.angle_gamma   90.00
#
_symmetry.space_group_name_H-M   'P 1'
#
loop_
_entity.id
_entity.type
_entity.pdbx_description
1 polymer ?
#
loop_
_entity_poly.entity_id
_entity_poly.type
_entity_poly.pdbx_seq_one_letter_code
_entity_poly.pdbx_strand_id
1 'polypeptide(L)'
;MNCWLMMKGTVDLLVRHADGALPIEEFDIQLEDQSGNKVHFSETDRLSIMTGLMLHTSGKRFIRKQMFTEALEALTMGEEAFSLCNPKSIELVDNIPILQIDMVWCYFMLQDIAWIAVAGLRLKNAREGLERAHGKDSSRFRLLQAGRTSELALYLRLELLEGVVAYHSGQFDKSRKFLASAQEKFFQLQVPDEALSLVMSMGFGEGDAKRALRMSNQDIQSAVNFLVVEREKREQKREDDIRRRNEIMQVEQKRYGVTPLKKAVDLQRLTEVVSIG
;
A
#
# COMPACT_ATOMS: atom_id res chain seq x y z
N MET A 1 3.09 16.48 7.97
CA MET A 1 2.63 15.10 8.21
C MET A 1 2.18 14.55 6.87
N ASN A 2 2.80 13.49 6.36
CA ASN A 2 2.17 12.63 5.34
C ASN A 2 1.48 11.53 6.17
N CYS A 3 0.36 10.94 5.74
CA CYS A 3 -0.39 9.93 6.49
C CYS A 3 -0.89 8.82 5.55
N TRP A 4 0.01 7.93 5.14
CA TRP A 4 -0.41 6.69 4.49
C TRP A 4 -0.85 5.72 5.58
N LEU A 5 -2.13 5.36 5.57
CA LEU A 5 -2.63 4.31 6.46
C LEU A 5 -2.30 2.94 5.88
N MET A 6 -1.49 2.18 6.60
CA MET A 6 -1.25 0.78 6.33
C MET A 6 -1.94 -0.09 7.37
N MET A 7 -2.66 -1.10 6.91
CA MET A 7 -3.18 -2.15 7.78
C MET A 7 -2.06 -3.15 8.05
N LYS A 8 -1.80 -3.45 9.32
CA LYS A 8 -0.92 -4.55 9.72
C LYS A 8 -1.72 -5.59 10.52
N GLY A 9 -1.63 -6.83 10.05
CA GLY A 9 -2.32 -8.02 10.58
C GLY A 9 -1.93 -9.21 9.71
N THR A 10 -2.12 -10.45 10.17
CA THR A 10 -1.73 -11.68 9.46
C THR A 10 -2.47 -11.81 8.12
N VAL A 11 -1.90 -11.24 7.05
CA VAL A 11 -2.44 -11.30 5.67
C VAL A 11 -2.49 -12.74 5.13
N ASP A 12 -1.71 -13.66 5.73
CA ASP A 12 -1.59 -15.07 5.33
C ASP A 12 -2.88 -15.91 5.51
N LEU A 13 -3.89 -15.42 6.24
CA LEU A 13 -5.20 -16.07 6.36
C LEU A 13 -6.34 -15.37 5.60
N LEU A 14 -6.17 -14.12 5.18
CA LEU A 14 -7.13 -13.41 4.31
C LEU A 14 -7.21 -14.00 2.90
N VAL A 15 -6.24 -14.85 2.53
CA VAL A 15 -6.23 -15.61 1.27
C VAL A 15 -7.22 -16.79 1.30
N ARG A 16 -7.72 -17.20 2.49
CA ARG A 16 -8.50 -18.45 2.62
C ARG A 16 -10.03 -18.30 2.58
N HIS A 17 -10.57 -17.10 2.60
CA HIS A 17 -12.02 -16.90 2.50
C HIS A 17 -12.38 -16.17 1.20
N ALA A 18 -12.74 -16.96 0.18
CA ALA A 18 -13.24 -16.49 -1.10
C ALA A 18 -14.67 -15.92 -1.03
N ASP A 19 -15.31 -15.98 0.14
CA ASP A 19 -16.77 -15.80 0.27
C ASP A 19 -17.20 -14.47 0.91
N GLY A 20 -16.28 -13.52 1.09
CA GLY A 20 -16.63 -12.17 1.57
C GLY A 20 -17.16 -12.09 3.01
N ALA A 21 -17.19 -13.20 3.76
CA ALA A 21 -17.56 -13.21 5.16
C ALA A 21 -16.41 -12.69 6.04
N LEU A 22 -16.69 -11.65 6.82
CA LEU A 22 -15.78 -11.09 7.82
C LEU A 22 -15.72 -12.01 9.05
N PRO A 23 -14.55 -12.57 9.43
CA PRO A 23 -14.37 -13.02 10.79
C PRO A 23 -14.16 -11.78 11.66
N ILE A 24 -15.15 -11.48 12.51
CA ILE A 24 -15.03 -10.50 13.61
C ILE A 24 -14.26 -11.12 14.79
N GLU A 25 -13.64 -12.29 14.61
CA GLU A 25 -12.69 -12.79 15.59
C GLU A 25 -11.51 -11.83 15.68
N GLU A 26 -11.18 -11.41 16.90
CA GLU A 26 -10.21 -10.41 17.33
C GLU A 26 -8.83 -10.54 16.65
N PHE A 27 -8.75 -10.16 15.38
CA PHE A 27 -7.51 -9.79 14.76
C PHE A 27 -7.28 -8.33 15.12
N ASP A 28 -6.22 -8.07 15.87
CA ASP A 28 -5.70 -6.74 16.21
C ASP A 28 -5.19 -6.05 14.94
N ILE A 29 -6.10 -5.75 14.00
CA ILE A 29 -5.82 -5.01 12.78
C ILE A 29 -5.66 -3.56 13.21
N GLN A 30 -4.39 -3.15 13.28
CA GLN A 30 -4.02 -1.82 13.71
C GLN A 30 -3.90 -0.90 12.50
N LEU A 31 -4.50 0.28 12.65
CA LEU A 31 -4.33 1.39 11.72
C LEU A 31 -3.09 2.17 12.13
N GLU A 32 -2.05 2.05 11.31
CA GLU A 32 -0.77 2.72 11.51
C GLU A 32 -0.57 3.81 10.45
N ASP A 33 0.06 4.92 10.83
CA ASP A 33 0.65 5.86 9.87
C ASP A 33 1.92 5.26 9.23
N GLN A 34 2.51 5.94 8.24
CA GLN A 34 3.73 5.45 7.57
C GLN A 34 4.96 5.36 8.49
N SER A 35 4.91 5.94 9.69
CA SER A 35 5.98 5.87 10.68
C SER A 35 5.78 4.71 11.65
N GLY A 36 4.67 3.96 11.52
CA GLY A 36 4.30 2.87 12.42
C GLY A 36 3.59 3.36 13.69
N ASN A 37 3.14 4.62 13.74
CA ASN A 37 2.39 5.12 14.90
C ASN A 37 0.92 4.74 14.77
N LYS A 38 0.33 4.29 15.88
CA LYS A 38 -1.09 3.96 15.93
C LYS A 38 -1.94 5.22 15.82
N VAL A 39 -2.92 5.21 14.92
CA VAL A 39 -3.91 6.28 14.77
C VAL A 39 -5.21 5.84 15.42
N HIS A 40 -5.72 6.66 16.34
CA HIS A 40 -7.00 6.39 17.01
C HIS A 40 -8.15 7.04 16.25
N PHE A 41 -9.15 6.23 15.91
CA PHE A 41 -10.42 6.64 15.33
C PHE A 41 -11.56 6.21 16.25
N SER A 42 -12.76 6.76 16.05
CA SER A 42 -13.96 6.17 16.63
C SER A 42 -14.14 4.74 16.11
N GLU A 43 -14.85 3.89 16.85
CA GLU A 43 -15.06 2.49 16.43
C GLU A 43 -15.76 2.40 15.08
N THR A 44 -16.75 3.27 14.84
CA THR A 44 -17.47 3.37 13.57
C THR A 44 -16.57 3.83 12.43
N ASP A 45 -15.77 4.87 12.64
CA ASP A 45 -14.83 5.35 11.60
C ASP A 45 -13.75 4.31 11.33
N ARG A 46 -13.24 3.64 12.37
CA ARG A 46 -12.23 2.59 12.23
C ARG A 46 -12.73 1.46 11.33
N LEU A 47 -13.95 0.97 11.58
CA LEU A 47 -14.54 -0.10 10.78
C LEU A 47 -14.72 0.32 9.31
N SER A 48 -15.26 1.51 9.08
CA SER A 48 -15.47 2.06 7.74
C SER A 48 -14.15 2.29 7.00
N ILE A 49 -13.13 2.85 7.66
CA ILE A 49 -11.79 3.05 7.09
C ILE A 49 -11.16 1.69 6.75
N MET A 50 -11.19 0.72 7.66
CA MET A 50 -10.66 -0.62 7.39
C MET A 50 -11.37 -1.27 6.19
N THR A 51 -12.70 -1.16 6.13
CA THR A 51 -13.50 -1.69 5.01
C THR A 51 -13.08 -1.04 3.70
N GLY A 52 -12.98 0.30 3.65
CA GLY A 52 -12.52 1.03 2.47
C GLY A 52 -11.10 0.64 2.03
N LEU A 53 -10.16 0.49 2.97
CA LEU A 53 -8.78 0.08 2.69
C LEU A 53 -8.68 -1.37 2.16
N MET A 54 -9.46 -2.29 2.73
CA MET A 54 -9.54 -3.68 2.24
C MET A 54 -10.12 -3.75 0.83
N LEU A 55 -11.20 -3.03 0.58
CA LEU A 55 -11.83 -2.95 -0.74
C LEU A 55 -10.91 -2.32 -1.78
N HIS A 56 -10.16 -1.28 -1.41
CA HIS A 56 -9.12 -0.72 -2.28
C HIS A 56 -8.04 -1.73 -2.64
N THR A 57 -7.61 -2.53 -1.66
CA THR A 57 -6.62 -3.60 -1.87
C THR A 57 -7.16 -4.69 -2.81
N SER A 58 -8.42 -5.07 -2.65
CA SER A 58 -9.12 -5.99 -3.56
C SER A 58 -9.25 -5.41 -4.97
N GLY A 59 -9.64 -4.14 -5.10
CA GLY A 59 -9.71 -3.43 -6.38
C GLY A 59 -8.37 -3.45 -7.12
N LYS A 60 -7.26 -3.14 -6.43
CA LYS A 60 -5.91 -3.24 -7.02
C LYS A 60 -5.57 -4.66 -7.49
N ARG A 61 -6.03 -5.69 -6.78
CA ARG A 61 -5.84 -7.09 -7.19
C ARG A 61 -6.62 -7.40 -8.48
N PHE A 62 -7.86 -6.92 -8.60
CA PHE A 62 -8.65 -7.07 -9.83
C PHE A 62 -8.05 -6.31 -11.01
N ILE A 63 -7.55 -5.08 -10.81
CA ILE A 63 -6.83 -4.30 -11.83
C ILE A 63 -5.63 -5.10 -12.38
N ARG A 64 -4.82 -5.72 -11.51
CA ARG A 64 -3.68 -6.54 -11.95
C ARG A 64 -4.08 -7.75 -12.78
N LYS A 65 -5.30 -8.27 -12.55
CA LYS A 65 -5.89 -9.38 -13.33
C LYS A 65 -6.67 -8.89 -14.55
N GLN A 66 -6.69 -7.59 -14.84
CA GLN A 66 -7.46 -6.96 -15.92
C GLN A 66 -8.98 -7.14 -15.79
N MET A 67 -9.47 -7.41 -14.58
CA MET A 67 -10.89 -7.53 -14.24
C MET A 67 -11.44 -6.15 -13.86
N PHE A 68 -11.64 -5.29 -14.85
CA PHE A 68 -11.90 -3.86 -14.61
C PHE A 68 -13.30 -3.55 -14.08
N THR A 69 -14.29 -4.37 -14.41
CA THR A 69 -15.66 -4.23 -13.88
C THR A 69 -15.68 -4.54 -12.38
N GLU A 70 -15.12 -5.68 -11.98
CA GLU A 70 -15.03 -6.11 -10.59
C GLU A 70 -14.10 -5.20 -9.78
N ALA A 71 -13.05 -4.68 -10.41
CA ALA A 71 -12.23 -3.64 -9.81
C ALA A 71 -13.06 -2.39 -9.50
N LEU A 72 -13.85 -1.91 -10.46
CA LEU A 72 -14.64 -0.70 -10.29
C LEU A 72 -15.73 -0.88 -9.23
N GLU A 73 -16.39 -2.04 -9.17
CA GLU A 73 -17.35 -2.38 -8.11
C GLU A 73 -16.69 -2.34 -6.72
N ALA A 74 -15.54 -3.02 -6.57
CA ALA A 74 -14.78 -3.01 -5.31
C ALA A 74 -14.35 -1.60 -4.89
N LEU A 75 -13.87 -0.79 -5.85
CA LEU A 75 -13.44 0.58 -5.56
C LEU A 75 -14.62 1.48 -5.20
N THR A 76 -15.78 1.29 -5.83
CA THR A 76 -17.01 2.05 -5.54
C THR A 76 -17.52 1.74 -4.13
N MET A 77 -17.61 0.46 -3.75
CA MET A 77 -17.94 0.08 -2.38
C MET A 77 -16.92 0.62 -1.37
N GLY A 78 -15.64 0.68 -1.75
CA GLY A 78 -14.59 1.27 -0.92
C GLY A 78 -14.79 2.77 -0.71
N GLU A 79 -15.14 3.50 -1.77
CA GLU A 79 -15.51 4.93 -1.71
C GLU A 79 -16.73 5.16 -0.82
N GLU A 80 -17.77 4.35 -0.95
CA GLU A 80 -18.96 4.39 -0.10
C GLU A 80 -18.61 4.18 1.37
N ALA A 81 -17.75 3.21 1.69
CA ALA A 81 -17.28 3.00 3.05
C ALA A 81 -16.58 4.24 3.62
N PHE A 82 -15.72 4.91 2.85
CA PHE A 82 -15.09 6.16 3.28
C PHE A 82 -16.11 7.29 3.47
N SER A 83 -17.19 7.32 2.70
CA SER A 83 -18.23 8.36 2.82
C SER A 83 -19.01 8.30 4.14
N LEU A 84 -18.99 7.14 4.83
CA LEU A 84 -19.63 6.95 6.13
C LEU A 84 -18.81 7.53 7.31
N CYS A 85 -17.54 7.85 7.08
CA CYS A 85 -16.65 8.34 8.13
C CYS A 85 -16.86 9.83 8.42
N ASN A 86 -16.46 10.25 9.62
CA ASN A 86 -16.34 11.68 9.91
C ASN A 86 -15.37 12.36 8.90
N PRO A 87 -15.73 13.51 8.29
CA PRO A 87 -14.85 14.23 7.36
C PRO A 87 -13.45 14.51 7.92
N LYS A 88 -13.31 14.78 9.22
CA LYS A 88 -12.01 14.99 9.88
C LYS A 88 -11.17 13.72 9.94
N SER A 89 -11.81 12.56 10.09
CA SER A 89 -11.13 11.25 10.06
C SER A 89 -10.63 10.95 8.65
N ILE A 90 -11.43 11.30 7.63
CA ILE A 90 -11.08 11.14 6.21
C ILE A 90 -9.91 12.04 5.78
N GLU A 91 -9.76 13.23 6.38
CA GLU A 91 -8.59 14.09 6.12
C GLU A 91 -7.26 13.42 6.50
N LEU A 92 -7.28 12.38 7.34
CA LEU A 92 -6.11 11.59 7.72
C LEU A 92 -5.86 10.38 6.80
N VAL A 93 -6.74 10.14 5.82
CA VAL A 93 -6.71 8.98 4.92
C VAL A 93 -6.21 9.39 3.53
N ASP A 94 -4.90 9.28 3.31
CA ASP A 94 -4.26 9.62 2.02
C ASP A 94 -4.59 8.61 0.89
N ASN A 95 -5.28 7.51 1.20
CA ASN A 95 -5.61 6.46 0.23
C ASN A 95 -6.73 6.86 -0.74
N ILE A 96 -7.58 7.82 -0.37
CA ILE A 96 -8.74 8.21 -1.19
C ILE A 96 -8.32 8.80 -2.53
N PRO A 97 -7.37 9.74 -2.62
CA PRO A 97 -6.84 10.20 -3.91
C PRO A 97 -6.34 9.07 -4.83
N ILE A 98 -5.74 8.04 -4.25
CA ILE A 98 -5.22 6.89 -5.01
C ILE A 98 -6.38 6.03 -5.51
N LEU A 99 -7.39 5.82 -4.67
CA LEU A 99 -8.62 5.13 -5.05
C LEU A 99 -9.30 5.86 -6.23
N GLN A 100 -9.37 7.20 -6.20
CA GLN A 100 -9.90 7.99 -7.32
C GLN A 100 -9.12 7.76 -8.62
N ILE A 101 -7.78 7.74 -8.56
CA ILE A 101 -6.92 7.48 -9.72
C ILE A 101 -7.16 6.06 -10.26
N ASP A 102 -7.26 5.07 -9.37
CA ASP A 102 -7.53 3.67 -9.74
C ASP A 102 -8.93 3.50 -10.38
N MET A 103 -9.94 4.22 -9.89
CA MET A 103 -11.29 4.22 -10.49
C MET A 103 -11.28 4.81 -11.90
N VAL A 104 -10.59 5.93 -12.09
CA VAL A 104 -10.48 6.58 -13.41
C VAL A 104 -9.72 5.69 -14.39
N TRP A 105 -8.68 4.98 -13.93
CA TRP A 105 -8.04 3.96 -14.74
C TRP A 105 -9.02 2.87 -15.20
N CYS A 106 -9.89 2.39 -14.30
CA CYS A 106 -10.92 1.42 -14.66
C CYS A 106 -11.89 1.99 -15.71
N TYR A 107 -12.34 3.24 -15.57
CA TYR A 107 -13.19 3.89 -16.59
C TYR A 107 -12.55 3.87 -17.98
N PHE A 108 -11.26 4.20 -18.07
CA PHE A 108 -10.53 4.18 -19.34
C PHE A 108 -10.39 2.77 -19.92
N MET A 109 -10.09 1.79 -19.07
CA MET A 109 -9.94 0.41 -19.53
C MET A 109 -11.26 -0.22 -19.98
N LEU A 110 -12.39 0.23 -19.43
CA LEU A 110 -13.73 -0.15 -19.86
C LEU A 110 -14.20 0.57 -21.14
N GLN A 111 -13.44 1.56 -21.62
CA GLN A 111 -13.69 2.31 -22.86
C GLN A 111 -15.06 3.02 -22.92
N ASP A 112 -15.64 3.33 -21.77
CA ASP A 112 -16.93 4.01 -21.70
C ASP A 112 -16.74 5.53 -21.56
N ILE A 113 -17.05 6.23 -22.66
CA ILE A 113 -16.91 7.67 -22.85
C ILE A 113 -17.86 8.46 -21.92
N ALA A 114 -18.95 7.84 -21.44
CA ALA A 114 -19.89 8.49 -20.52
C ALA A 114 -19.22 8.96 -19.22
N TRP A 115 -18.13 8.31 -18.83
CA TRP A 115 -17.42 8.61 -17.58
C TRP A 115 -16.42 9.77 -17.69
N ILE A 116 -16.19 10.37 -18.87
CA ILE A 116 -15.14 11.38 -19.05
C ILE A 116 -15.36 12.62 -18.16
N ALA A 117 -16.60 13.10 -18.04
CA ALA A 117 -16.91 14.24 -17.18
C ALA A 117 -16.68 13.90 -15.69
N VAL A 118 -17.09 12.72 -15.26
CA VAL A 118 -16.88 12.21 -13.90
C VAL A 118 -15.39 12.01 -13.62
N ALA A 119 -14.64 11.48 -14.60
CA ALA A 119 -13.21 11.26 -14.50
C ALA A 119 -12.45 12.55 -14.25
N GLY A 120 -12.79 13.65 -14.94
CA GLY A 120 -12.17 14.95 -14.71
C GLY A 120 -12.36 15.46 -13.28
N LEU A 121 -13.56 15.32 -12.72
CA LEU A 121 -13.83 15.70 -11.32
C LEU A 121 -13.05 14.82 -10.34
N ARG A 122 -13.03 13.50 -10.56
CA ARG A 122 -12.29 12.56 -9.71
C ARG A 122 -10.79 12.84 -9.70
N LEU A 123 -10.19 13.11 -10.85
CA LEU A 123 -8.77 13.46 -10.94
C LEU A 123 -8.45 14.80 -10.26
N LYS A 124 -9.34 15.80 -10.38
CA LYS A 124 -9.19 17.07 -9.66
C LYS A 124 -9.20 16.84 -8.14
N ASN A 125 -10.16 16.07 -7.63
CA ASN A 125 -10.23 15.73 -6.20
C ASN A 125 -9.00 14.94 -5.75
N ALA A 126 -8.51 14.02 -6.59
CA ALA A 126 -7.28 13.28 -6.33
C ALA A 126 -6.07 14.22 -6.22
N ARG A 127 -5.92 15.16 -7.15
CA ARG A 127 -4.85 16.16 -7.12
C ARG A 127 -4.87 16.99 -5.84
N GLU A 128 -6.02 17.56 -5.50
CA GLU A 128 -6.19 18.37 -4.28
C GLU A 128 -5.90 17.56 -3.01
N GLY A 129 -6.32 16.29 -2.97
CA GLY A 129 -6.04 15.39 -1.86
C GLY A 129 -4.56 15.04 -1.73
N LEU A 130 -3.86 14.75 -2.85
CA LEU A 130 -2.41 14.51 -2.84
C LEU A 130 -1.62 15.76 -2.44
N GLU A 131 -2.01 16.93 -2.94
CA GLU A 131 -1.37 18.21 -2.57
C GLU A 131 -1.59 18.54 -1.09
N ARG A 132 -2.74 18.17 -0.52
CA ARG A 132 -2.99 18.31 0.91
C ARG A 132 -2.14 17.34 1.73
N ALA A 133 -2.10 16.08 1.33
CA ALA A 133 -1.30 15.04 1.98
C ALA A 133 0.20 15.38 1.96
N HIS A 134 0.70 15.92 0.85
CA HIS A 134 2.11 16.22 0.64
C HIS A 134 2.52 17.66 1.04
N GLY A 135 1.56 18.58 1.18
CA GLY A 135 1.73 19.99 1.54
C GLY A 135 1.69 20.94 0.33
N LYS A 136 0.92 22.04 0.45
CA LYS A 136 0.62 23.04 -0.62
C LYS A 136 1.82 23.66 -1.33
N ASP A 137 2.98 23.77 -0.68
CA ASP A 137 4.09 24.61 -1.18
C ASP A 137 5.08 23.94 -2.11
N SER A 138 4.89 22.67 -2.47
CA SER A 138 5.93 21.92 -3.18
C SER A 138 7.29 22.03 -2.47
N SER A 139 7.35 22.43 -1.19
CA SER A 139 8.57 22.46 -0.38
C SER A 139 8.95 21.03 -0.03
N ARG A 140 7.94 20.18 0.17
CA ARG A 140 8.09 18.74 0.07
C ARG A 140 8.40 18.28 -1.35
N PHE A 141 7.72 18.74 -2.41
CA PHE A 141 8.08 18.35 -3.80
C PHE A 141 9.54 18.69 -4.20
N ARG A 142 10.09 19.81 -3.69
CA ARG A 142 11.49 20.22 -3.84
C ARG A 142 12.44 19.42 -2.94
N LEU A 143 11.99 19.00 -1.74
CA LEU A 143 12.68 18.00 -0.92
C LEU A 143 12.53 16.55 -1.45
N LEU A 144 11.52 16.29 -2.29
CA LEU A 144 11.16 14.98 -2.85
C LEU A 144 11.92 14.64 -4.13
N GLN A 145 12.75 15.55 -4.65
CA GLN A 145 13.88 15.16 -5.49
C GLN A 145 14.84 14.22 -4.73
N ALA A 146 14.80 14.21 -3.38
CA ALA A 146 15.47 13.20 -2.57
C ALA A 146 14.56 11.98 -2.34
N GLY A 147 14.44 11.12 -3.36
CA GLY A 147 14.38 9.67 -3.14
C GLY A 147 13.10 9.05 -2.59
N ARG A 148 11.91 9.39 -3.11
CA ARG A 148 10.71 8.54 -2.94
C ARG A 148 9.95 8.32 -4.25
N THR A 149 10.40 7.33 -5.00
CA THR A 149 9.83 6.83 -6.27
C THR A 149 8.31 6.60 -6.23
N SER A 150 7.77 6.21 -5.07
CA SER A 150 6.36 5.88 -4.92
C SER A 150 5.45 7.07 -5.21
N GLU A 151 5.85 8.27 -4.81
CA GLU A 151 5.08 9.49 -5.04
C GLU A 151 5.20 9.94 -6.50
N LEU A 152 6.40 9.83 -7.08
CA LEU A 152 6.64 10.14 -8.49
C LEU A 152 5.79 9.26 -9.44
N ALA A 153 5.72 7.95 -9.15
CA ALA A 153 4.89 7.02 -9.91
C ALA A 153 3.38 7.33 -9.78
N LEU A 154 2.95 7.87 -8.64
CA LEU A 154 1.57 8.28 -8.42
C LEU A 154 1.22 9.53 -9.23
N TYR A 155 2.07 10.57 -9.19
CA TYR A 155 1.89 11.78 -10.01
C TYR A 155 2.00 11.49 -11.50
N LEU A 156 2.87 10.56 -11.92
CA LEU A 156 2.92 10.08 -13.30
C LEU A 156 1.55 9.58 -13.76
N ARG A 157 0.92 8.69 -12.98
CA ARG A 157 -0.42 8.15 -13.31
C ARG A 157 -1.48 9.23 -13.32
N LEU A 158 -1.49 10.11 -12.32
CA LEU A 158 -2.43 11.22 -12.24
C LEU A 158 -2.34 12.11 -13.48
N GLU A 159 -1.14 12.60 -13.82
CA GLU A 159 -0.93 13.53 -14.93
C GLU A 159 -1.16 12.87 -16.29
N LEU A 160 -0.84 11.59 -16.44
CA LEU A 160 -1.19 10.84 -17.64
C LEU A 160 -2.70 10.84 -17.86
N LEU A 161 -3.47 10.48 -16.83
CA LEU A 161 -4.94 10.42 -16.91
C LEU A 161 -5.55 11.82 -17.10
N GLU A 162 -5.03 12.85 -16.44
CA GLU A 162 -5.46 14.24 -16.65
C GLU A 162 -5.20 14.71 -18.08
N GLY A 163 -4.06 14.30 -18.66
CA GLY A 163 -3.73 14.56 -20.06
C GLY A 163 -4.73 13.93 -21.02
N VAL A 164 -5.14 12.69 -20.75
CA VAL A 164 -6.16 11.97 -21.55
C VAL A 164 -7.53 12.63 -21.40
N VAL A 165 -8.00 12.92 -20.18
CA VAL A 165 -9.28 13.61 -19.96
C VAL A 165 -9.30 14.97 -20.64
N ALA A 166 -8.21 15.75 -20.54
CA ALA A 166 -8.09 17.05 -21.17
C ALA A 166 -8.14 16.95 -22.71
N TYR A 167 -7.54 15.92 -23.29
CA TYR A 167 -7.59 15.66 -24.73
C TYR A 167 -9.03 15.43 -25.19
N HIS A 168 -9.75 14.51 -24.53
CA HIS A 168 -11.14 14.22 -24.89
C HIS A 168 -12.11 15.35 -24.57
N SER A 169 -11.74 16.27 -23.69
CA SER A 169 -12.50 17.49 -23.38
C SER A 169 -12.17 18.68 -24.31
N GLY A 170 -11.36 18.48 -25.35
CA GLY A 170 -10.95 19.53 -26.30
C GLY A 170 -9.93 20.54 -25.77
N GLN A 171 -9.34 20.29 -24.59
CA GLN A 171 -8.38 21.18 -23.93
C GLN A 171 -6.94 20.77 -24.30
N PHE A 172 -6.59 20.85 -25.59
CA PHE A 172 -5.33 20.34 -26.14
C PHE A 172 -4.07 20.95 -25.50
N ASP A 173 -4.08 22.24 -25.17
CA ASP A 173 -2.94 22.88 -24.51
C ASP A 173 -2.68 22.31 -23.11
N LYS A 174 -3.74 22.04 -22.35
CA LYS A 174 -3.61 21.41 -21.03
C LYS A 174 -3.18 19.96 -21.18
N SER A 175 -3.76 19.24 -22.13
CA SER A 175 -3.37 17.86 -22.44
C SER A 175 -1.88 17.76 -22.73
N ARG A 176 -1.35 18.61 -23.61
CA ARG A 176 0.09 18.64 -23.94
C ARG A 176 0.96 18.89 -22.71
N LYS A 177 0.57 19.84 -21.84
CA LYS A 177 1.31 20.13 -20.61
C LYS A 177 1.34 18.93 -19.65
N PHE A 178 0.19 18.32 -19.39
CA PHE A 178 0.11 17.17 -18.50
C PHE A 178 0.87 15.96 -19.06
N LEU A 179 0.73 15.67 -20.36
CA LEU A 179 1.43 14.55 -21.00
C LEU A 179 2.96 14.77 -21.05
N ALA A 180 3.43 15.99 -21.30
CA ALA A 180 4.86 16.29 -21.25
C ALA A 180 5.43 16.11 -19.84
N SER A 181 4.71 16.60 -18.82
CA SER A 181 5.07 16.42 -17.42
C SER A 181 5.07 14.95 -17.00
N ALA A 182 4.08 14.17 -17.44
CA ALA A 182 4.03 12.73 -17.24
C ALA A 182 5.22 12.03 -17.91
N GLN A 183 5.56 12.40 -19.16
CA GLN A 183 6.69 11.83 -19.88
C GLN A 183 8.02 12.07 -19.16
N GLU A 184 8.25 13.26 -18.61
CA GLU A 184 9.44 13.57 -17.82
C GLU A 184 9.55 12.65 -16.58
N LYS A 185 8.46 12.50 -15.84
CA LYS A 185 8.40 11.61 -14.67
C LYS A 185 8.62 10.15 -15.05
N PHE A 186 8.13 9.73 -16.21
CA PHE A 186 8.35 8.38 -16.72
C PHE A 186 9.83 8.10 -16.94
N PHE A 187 10.56 9.02 -17.58
CA PHE A 187 12.02 8.87 -17.78
C PHE A 187 12.78 8.83 -16.46
N GLN A 188 12.41 9.65 -15.47
CA GLN A 188 13.03 9.61 -14.14
C GLN A 188 12.83 8.27 -13.42
N LEU A 189 11.71 7.56 -13.68
CA LEU A 189 11.40 6.26 -13.08
C LEU A 189 12.07 5.07 -13.78
N GLN A 190 12.63 5.27 -14.97
CA GLN A 190 13.37 4.23 -15.67
C GLN A 190 14.68 3.94 -14.92
N VAL A 191 15.04 2.67 -14.86
CA VAL A 191 16.30 2.23 -14.25
C VAL A 191 17.22 1.82 -15.39
N PRO A 192 18.41 2.43 -15.54
CA PRO A 192 19.39 2.04 -16.53
C PRO A 192 19.83 0.59 -16.32
N ASP A 193 19.94 -0.17 -17.41
CA ASP A 193 20.29 -1.59 -17.38
C ASP A 193 21.72 -1.80 -16.84
N GLU A 194 22.64 -0.88 -17.11
CA GLU A 194 24.01 -0.92 -16.60
C GLU A 194 24.04 -0.80 -15.07
N ALA A 195 23.29 0.15 -14.52
CA ALA A 195 23.20 0.35 -13.07
C ALA A 195 22.53 -0.85 -12.39
N LEU A 196 21.48 -1.39 -13.00
CA LEU A 196 20.81 -2.60 -12.52
C LEU A 196 21.73 -3.80 -12.51
N SER A 197 22.44 -4.05 -13.61
CA SER A 197 23.39 -5.17 -13.75
C SER A 197 24.49 -5.10 -12.69
N LEU A 198 25.02 -3.91 -12.42
CA LEU A 198 26.03 -3.71 -11.40
C LEU A 198 25.53 -4.06 -10.00
N VAL A 199 24.34 -3.60 -9.60
CA VAL A 199 23.76 -3.94 -8.29
C VAL A 199 23.44 -5.44 -8.21
N MET A 200 22.92 -6.04 -9.28
CA MET A 200 22.67 -7.48 -9.32
C MET A 200 23.95 -8.31 -9.21
N SER A 201 25.07 -7.85 -9.79
CA SER A 201 26.38 -8.52 -9.69
C SER A 201 26.91 -8.61 -8.26
N MET A 202 26.42 -7.75 -7.35
CA MET A 202 26.72 -7.79 -5.92
C MET A 202 25.89 -8.82 -5.14
N GLY A 203 25.04 -9.60 -5.82
CA GLY A 203 24.25 -10.68 -5.23
C GLY A 203 22.82 -10.27 -4.81
N PHE A 204 22.35 -9.09 -5.20
CA PHE A 204 20.98 -8.65 -4.95
C PHE A 204 20.03 -9.13 -6.05
N GLY A 205 18.81 -9.53 -5.68
CA GLY A 205 17.78 -9.91 -6.63
C GLY A 205 17.31 -8.70 -7.47
N GLU A 206 16.89 -8.96 -8.71
CA GLU A 206 16.48 -7.92 -9.67
C GLU A 206 15.40 -6.97 -9.12
N GLY A 207 14.39 -7.51 -8.45
CA GLY A 207 13.28 -6.72 -7.89
C GLY A 207 13.75 -5.76 -6.79
N ASP A 208 14.58 -6.24 -5.86
CA ASP A 208 15.14 -5.43 -4.79
C ASP A 208 16.13 -4.39 -5.34
N ALA A 209 16.97 -4.77 -6.32
CA ALA A 209 17.89 -3.86 -7.02
C ALA A 209 17.15 -2.74 -7.75
N LYS A 210 16.13 -3.06 -8.56
CA LYS A 210 15.28 -2.05 -9.24
C LYS A 210 14.63 -1.10 -8.24
N ARG A 211 14.11 -1.64 -7.13
CA ARG A 211 13.49 -0.82 -6.08
C ARG A 211 14.52 0.11 -5.43
N ALA A 212 15.69 -0.39 -5.06
CA ALA A 212 16.74 0.41 -4.43
C ALA A 212 17.24 1.51 -5.35
N LEU A 213 17.55 1.20 -6.61
CA LEU A 213 17.99 2.19 -7.60
C LEU A 213 16.96 3.29 -7.80
N ARG A 214 15.68 2.93 -7.89
CA ARG A 214 14.60 3.92 -7.97
C ARG A 214 14.55 4.83 -6.73
N MET A 215 14.67 4.25 -5.53
CA MET A 215 14.63 4.99 -4.26
C MET A 215 15.85 5.89 -4.06
N SER A 216 16.97 5.56 -4.70
CA SER A 216 18.23 6.28 -4.62
C SER A 216 18.47 7.22 -5.80
N ASN A 217 17.44 7.56 -6.58
CA ASN A 217 17.56 8.39 -7.78
C ASN A 217 18.67 7.90 -8.73
N GLN A 218 18.74 6.57 -8.89
CA GLN A 218 19.71 5.85 -9.71
C GLN A 218 21.17 5.94 -9.22
N ASP A 219 21.44 6.50 -8.04
CA ASP A 219 22.75 6.44 -7.41
C ASP A 219 23.04 5.03 -6.87
N ILE A 220 24.04 4.39 -7.46
CA ILE A 220 24.43 3.01 -7.15
C ILE A 220 24.87 2.86 -5.69
N GLN A 221 25.67 3.81 -5.18
CA GLN A 221 26.22 3.74 -3.83
C GLN A 221 25.11 3.82 -2.77
N SER A 222 24.22 4.80 -2.92
CA SER A 222 23.04 4.95 -2.06
C SER A 222 22.10 3.73 -2.17
N ALA A 223 21.94 3.15 -3.36
CA ALA A 223 21.10 1.96 -3.56
C ALA A 223 21.66 0.74 -2.84
N VAL A 224 22.97 0.51 -2.93
CA VAL A 224 23.64 -0.60 -2.23
C VAL A 224 23.55 -0.41 -0.72
N ASN A 225 23.84 0.80 -0.21
CA ASN A 225 23.71 1.11 1.21
C ASN A 225 22.27 0.87 1.72
N PHE A 226 21.28 1.29 0.94
CA PHE A 226 19.87 1.05 1.26
C PHE A 226 19.55 -0.45 1.37
N LEU A 227 20.04 -1.26 0.43
CA LEU A 227 19.82 -2.72 0.42
C LEU A 227 20.49 -3.42 1.60
N VAL A 228 21.70 -3.01 1.96
CA VAL A 228 22.42 -3.57 3.12
C VAL A 228 21.65 -3.28 4.41
N VAL A 229 21.27 -2.01 4.63
CA VAL A 229 20.49 -1.61 5.81
C VAL A 229 19.14 -2.32 5.86
N GLU A 230 18.48 -2.50 4.72
CA GLU A 230 17.20 -3.21 4.67
C GLU A 230 17.35 -4.70 5.00
N ARG A 231 18.41 -5.34 4.53
CA ARG A 231 18.73 -6.74 4.85
C ARG A 231 19.00 -6.91 6.34
N GLU A 232 19.78 -6.03 6.95
CA GLU A 232 20.06 -6.03 8.40
C GLU A 232 18.78 -5.87 9.21
N LYS A 233 17.92 -4.91 8.86
CA LYS A 233 16.62 -4.72 9.52
C LYS A 233 15.69 -5.92 9.38
N ARG A 234 15.69 -6.60 8.23
CA ARG A 234 14.89 -7.81 8.02
C ARG A 234 15.39 -8.95 8.91
N GLU A 235 16.70 -9.12 9.04
CA GLU A 235 17.28 -10.15 9.90
C GLU A 235 17.02 -9.87 11.38
N GLN A 236 17.22 -8.63 11.82
CA GLN A 236 16.93 -8.22 13.20
C GLN A 236 15.45 -8.42 13.56
N LYS A 237 14.52 -8.09 12.65
CA LYS A 237 13.09 -8.39 12.83
C LYS A 237 12.80 -9.87 12.94
N ARG A 238 13.47 -10.73 12.15
CA ARG A 238 13.29 -12.19 12.28
C ARG A 238 13.76 -12.69 13.64
N GLU A 239 14.93 -12.23 14.09
CA GLU A 239 15.44 -12.59 15.42
C GLU A 239 14.49 -12.13 16.54
N ASP A 240 13.95 -10.91 16.44
CA ASP A 240 12.97 -10.37 17.38
C ASP A 240 11.65 -11.14 17.35
N ASP A 241 11.14 -11.47 16.17
CA ASP A 241 9.90 -12.24 16.01
C ASP A 241 10.07 -13.67 16.56
N ILE A 242 11.22 -14.30 16.33
CA ILE A 242 11.56 -15.62 16.89
C ILE A 242 11.64 -15.54 18.42
N ARG A 243 12.32 -14.53 18.98
CA ARG A 243 12.39 -14.30 20.43
C ARG A 243 11.01 -14.14 21.02
N ARG A 244 10.18 -13.27 20.44
CA ARG A 244 8.82 -13.01 20.91
C ARG A 244 7.93 -14.25 20.84
N ARG A 245 8.02 -15.05 19.77
CA ARG A 245 7.31 -16.34 19.68
C ARG A 245 7.75 -17.31 20.76
N ASN A 246 9.07 -17.41 20.99
CA ASN A 246 9.61 -18.29 22.03
C ASN A 246 9.16 -17.86 23.43
N GLU A 247 9.11 -16.55 23.71
CA GLU A 247 8.59 -16.01 24.97
C GLU A 247 7.11 -16.36 25.17
N ILE A 248 6.27 -16.16 24.15
CA ILE A 248 4.83 -16.54 24.19
C ILE A 248 4.69 -18.04 24.45
N MET A 249 5.42 -18.87 23.70
CA MET A 249 5.42 -20.33 23.91
C MET A 249 5.84 -20.71 25.33
N GLN A 250 6.86 -20.05 25.90
CA GLN A 250 7.31 -20.31 27.28
C GLN A 250 6.25 -19.91 28.31
N VAL A 251 5.56 -18.79 28.10
CA VAL A 251 4.45 -18.35 28.97
C VAL A 251 3.29 -19.34 28.91
N GLU A 252 2.92 -19.81 27.73
CA GLU A 252 1.89 -20.83 27.54
C GLU A 252 2.30 -22.16 28.18
N GLN A 253 3.53 -22.63 27.98
CA GLN A 253 4.05 -23.84 28.62
C GLN A 253 3.95 -23.76 30.16
N LYS A 254 4.24 -22.59 30.75
CA LYS A 254 4.09 -22.38 32.20
C LYS A 254 2.65 -22.47 32.67
N ARG A 255 1.66 -22.12 31.85
CA ARG A 255 0.23 -22.25 32.20
C ARG A 255 -0.21 -23.71 32.36
N TYR A 256 0.33 -24.62 31.55
CA TYR A 256 0.00 -26.05 31.60
C TYR A 256 0.78 -26.82 32.67
N GLY A 257 1.73 -26.18 33.36
CA GLY A 257 2.48 -26.78 34.46
C GLY A 257 3.55 -27.78 34.01
N VAL A 258 3.91 -28.72 34.90
CA VAL A 258 4.93 -29.75 34.64
C VAL A 258 4.31 -31.14 34.61
N THR A 259 4.86 -31.99 33.76
CA THR A 259 4.53 -33.42 33.69
C THR A 259 4.94 -34.15 34.99
N PRO A 260 4.41 -35.35 35.28
CA PRO A 260 4.84 -36.17 36.43
C PRO A 260 6.35 -36.46 36.48
N LEU A 261 7.05 -36.34 35.35
CA LEU A 261 8.51 -36.46 35.22
C LEU A 261 9.27 -35.14 35.51
N LYS A 262 8.59 -34.11 36.06
CA LYS A 262 9.12 -32.76 36.31
C LYS A 262 9.65 -32.03 35.07
N LYS A 263 9.21 -32.42 33.87
CA LYS A 263 9.52 -31.73 32.60
C LYS A 263 8.37 -30.81 32.20
N ALA A 264 8.65 -29.69 31.55
CA ALA A 264 7.63 -28.80 30.99
C ALA A 264 6.74 -29.57 30.00
N VAL A 265 5.45 -29.18 29.93
CA VAL A 265 4.50 -29.76 28.99
C VAL A 265 4.88 -29.39 27.56
N ASP A 266 4.93 -30.40 26.69
CA ASP A 266 5.16 -30.21 25.26
C ASP A 266 3.85 -29.81 24.58
N LEU A 267 3.77 -28.55 24.12
CA LEU A 267 2.58 -27.99 23.49
C LEU A 267 2.24 -28.68 22.17
N GLN A 268 3.23 -29.15 21.39
CA GLN A 268 2.96 -29.81 20.11
C GLN A 268 2.24 -31.14 20.34
N ARG A 269 2.77 -31.96 21.26
CA ARG A 269 2.13 -33.23 21.65
C ARG A 269 0.77 -33.03 22.30
N LEU A 270 0.59 -31.97 23.09
CA LEU A 270 -0.71 -31.63 23.67
C LEU A 270 -1.74 -31.35 22.57
N THR A 271 -1.35 -30.59 21.54
CA THR A 271 -2.24 -30.24 20.41
C THR A 271 -2.61 -31.48 19.60
N GLU A 272 -1.67 -32.40 19.38
CA GLU A 272 -1.92 -33.69 18.73
C GLU A 272 -2.94 -34.53 19.51
N VAL A 273 -2.83 -34.61 20.84
CA VAL A 273 -3.78 -35.35 21.68
C VAL A 273 -5.17 -34.72 21.66
N VAL A 274 -5.25 -33.39 21.69
CA VAL A 274 -6.54 -32.68 21.58
C VAL A 274 -7.19 -32.90 20.21
N SER A 275 -6.40 -33.03 19.13
CA SER A 275 -6.94 -33.28 17.78
C SER A 275 -7.50 -34.69 17.56
N ILE A 276 -7.23 -35.62 18.47
CA ILE A 276 -7.70 -37.02 18.41
C ILE A 276 -9.02 -37.21 19.20
N GLY A 277 -9.42 -36.22 20.01
CA GLY A 277 -10.60 -36.26 20.88
C GLY A 277 -11.79 -35.45 20.37
#